data_AF-A0A176EDJ3-F1
#
_entry.id   AF-A0A176EDJ3-F1
#
_cell.length_a   1.000
_cell.length_b   1.000
_cell.length_c   1.000
_cell.angle_alpha   90.00
_cell.angle_beta   90.00
_cell.angle_gamma   90.00
#
_symmetry.space_group_name_H-M   'P 1'
#
loop_
_entity.id
_entity.type
_entity.pdbx_description
1 polymer ?
#
loop_
_entity_poly.entity_id
_entity_poly.type
_entity_poly.pdbx_seq_one_letter_code
_entity_poly.pdbx_strand_id
1 'polypeptide(L)'
;MTRSPPAARLAAFTAAALAVGACGGEAENAGENGGDGAEPRGSYDIDAETGETRARHTGDDGMVTTMRSGERVPVELPAGFALYPGARVTNNTRVEQADGVLVLLTLESAAQPADMVAYYREQAASAGIDVATSLDSGP
;
A
#
# COMPACT_ATOMS: atom_id res chain seq x y z
N MET A 1 80.09 0.45 -7.49
CA MET A 1 80.67 -0.03 -6.21
C MET A 1 80.05 0.77 -5.08
N THR A 2 79.35 0.07 -4.17
CA THR A 2 79.15 0.36 -2.73
C THR A 2 78.70 1.76 -2.27
N ARG A 3 77.47 1.88 -1.71
CA ARG A 3 77.21 1.97 -0.26
C ARG A 3 75.71 2.06 0.08
N SER A 4 75.33 1.28 1.09
CA SER A 4 74.01 1.14 1.74
C SER A 4 73.70 2.31 2.72
N PRO A 5 72.49 2.36 3.35
CA PRO A 5 71.76 3.56 3.83
C PRO A 5 72.04 3.93 5.31
N PRO A 6 71.30 4.87 5.95
CA PRO A 6 70.18 4.42 6.79
C PRO A 6 68.98 5.38 6.96
N ALA A 7 67.81 4.75 7.09
CA ALA A 7 66.77 4.97 8.11
C ALA A 7 66.28 6.39 8.44
N ALA A 8 65.00 6.63 8.19
CA ALA A 8 64.01 7.06 9.20
C ALA A 8 62.65 7.19 8.51
N ARG A 9 61.70 6.26 8.69
CA ARG A 9 60.77 6.11 9.83
C ARG A 9 59.36 6.54 9.43
N LEU A 10 58.38 5.81 9.99
CA LEU A 10 56.91 5.92 9.88
C LEU A 10 56.34 5.39 8.56
N ALA A 11 55.78 4.17 8.45
CA ALA A 11 54.75 3.51 9.27
C ALA A 11 53.45 4.31 9.37
N ALA A 12 52.47 3.93 8.55
CA ALA A 12 51.04 4.03 8.88
C ALA A 12 50.25 3.08 7.97
N PHE A 13 49.89 1.93 8.55
CA PHE A 13 48.76 1.09 8.14
C PHE A 13 47.51 1.95 7.97
N THR A 14 46.76 1.80 6.87
CA THR A 14 45.31 2.06 6.92
C THR A 14 44.56 1.06 6.06
N ALA A 15 43.65 0.37 6.73
CA ALA A 15 42.86 -0.76 6.26
C ALA A 15 41.87 -0.35 5.16
N ALA A 16 41.74 -1.20 4.14
CA ALA A 16 40.61 -1.20 3.23
C ALA A 16 39.38 -1.74 3.98
N ALA A 17 38.59 -0.84 4.57
CA ALA A 17 37.31 -1.16 5.16
C ALA A 17 36.25 -1.32 4.06
N LEU A 18 35.68 -2.52 3.99
CA LEU A 18 34.45 -2.84 3.29
C LEU A 18 33.32 -1.94 3.81
N ALA A 19 32.75 -1.12 2.94
CA ALA A 19 31.48 -0.43 3.18
C ALA A 19 30.53 -0.71 2.01
N VAL A 20 30.08 -1.96 1.88
CA VAL A 20 28.85 -2.29 1.16
C VAL A 20 27.70 -2.04 2.13
N GLY A 21 27.34 -0.78 2.27
CA GLY A 21 26.36 -0.30 3.23
C GLY A 21 25.53 0.83 2.63
N ALA A 22 24.89 0.57 1.49
CA ALA A 22 23.87 1.45 0.92
C ALA A 22 22.67 0.59 0.50
N CYS A 23 22.13 -0.14 1.48
CA CYS A 23 20.74 -0.58 1.48
C CYS A 23 20.04 0.29 2.53
N GLY A 24 19.94 1.59 2.22
CA GLY A 24 19.18 2.56 3.00
C GLY A 24 17.98 2.94 2.15
N GLY A 25 16.80 2.49 2.56
CA GLY A 25 15.55 2.82 1.90
C GLY A 25 15.35 4.33 1.90
N GLU A 26 15.56 4.93 0.75
CA GLU A 26 15.03 6.25 0.44
C GLU A 26 13.52 6.05 0.31
N ALA A 27 12.72 6.74 1.14
CA ALA A 27 11.29 6.80 0.92
C ALA A 27 11.07 7.47 -0.44
N GLU A 28 10.82 6.64 -1.45
CA GLU A 28 10.51 7.07 -2.80
C GLU A 28 9.18 7.83 -2.71
N ASN A 29 9.27 9.16 -2.61
CA ASN A 29 8.14 10.03 -2.88
C ASN A 29 7.81 9.87 -4.37
N ALA A 30 7.09 8.80 -4.71
CA ALA A 30 6.48 8.60 -6.03
C ALA A 30 5.29 9.55 -6.18
N GLY A 31 5.55 10.85 -6.03
CA GLY A 31 4.67 11.90 -6.52
C GLY A 31 5.08 12.20 -7.95
N GLU A 32 4.17 11.97 -8.89
CA GLU A 32 4.31 12.41 -10.27
C GLU A 32 4.42 13.94 -10.25
N ASN A 33 5.66 14.43 -10.26
CA ASN A 33 5.99 15.84 -10.15
C ASN A 33 5.64 16.53 -11.48
N GLY A 34 4.50 17.22 -11.51
CA GLY A 34 4.33 18.36 -12.40
C GLY A 34 5.41 19.39 -12.07
N GLY A 35 6.36 19.59 -12.98
CA GLY A 35 7.48 20.50 -12.76
C GLY A 35 7.00 21.93 -12.50
N ASP A 36 7.37 22.49 -11.34
CA ASP A 36 7.65 23.92 -11.05
C ASP A 36 7.78 24.23 -9.54
N GLY A 37 8.27 23.29 -8.71
CA GLY A 37 8.41 23.54 -7.27
C GLY A 37 7.07 23.69 -6.53
N ALA A 38 5.98 23.23 -7.13
CA ALA A 38 4.70 23.08 -6.46
C ALA A 38 4.78 21.98 -5.39
N GLU A 39 4.09 22.19 -4.26
CA GLU A 39 3.94 21.16 -3.21
C GLU A 39 3.36 19.87 -3.81
N PRO A 40 3.84 18.69 -3.36
CA PRO A 40 3.36 17.41 -3.88
C PRO A 40 1.86 17.27 -3.65
N ARG A 41 1.12 16.98 -4.72
CA ARG A 41 -0.35 16.84 -4.71
C ARG A 41 -0.84 15.54 -4.08
N GLY A 42 0.07 14.66 -3.70
CA GLY A 42 -0.26 13.42 -3.02
C GLY A 42 0.79 13.02 -2.01
N SER A 43 0.37 12.14 -1.11
CA SER A 43 1.22 11.53 -0.09
C SER A 43 0.97 10.03 -0.08
N TYR A 44 2.00 9.26 0.26
CA TYR A 44 1.94 7.82 0.45
C TYR A 44 2.77 7.45 1.68
N ASP A 45 2.20 6.65 2.56
CA ASP A 45 2.81 6.20 3.81
C ASP A 45 2.50 4.73 4.05
N ILE A 46 3.46 4.00 4.62
CA ILE A 46 3.27 2.63 5.10
C ILE A 46 3.62 2.59 6.57
N ASP A 47 2.62 2.27 7.38
CA ASP A 47 2.77 2.11 8.81
C ASP A 47 3.63 0.88 9.11
N ALA A 48 4.84 1.10 9.64
CA ALA A 48 5.83 0.03 9.83
C ALA A 48 5.41 -1.02 10.88
N GLU A 49 4.52 -0.68 11.81
CA GLU A 49 4.03 -1.60 12.84
C GLU A 49 2.88 -2.46 12.29
N THR A 50 1.95 -1.83 11.58
CA THR A 50 0.69 -2.47 11.20
C THR A 50 0.68 -2.97 9.76
N GLY A 51 1.57 -2.47 8.91
CA GLY A 51 1.55 -2.67 7.46
C GLY A 51 0.44 -1.88 6.76
N GLU A 52 -0.25 -0.97 7.45
CA GLU A 52 -1.31 -0.15 6.84
C GLU A 52 -0.70 0.82 5.82
N THR A 53 -1.17 0.75 4.58
CA THR A 53 -0.89 1.74 3.55
C THR A 53 -1.90 2.88 3.64
N ARG A 54 -1.41 4.12 3.64
CA ARG A 54 -2.22 5.35 3.57
C ARG A 54 -1.79 6.16 2.36
N ALA A 55 -2.75 6.57 1.54
CA ALA A 55 -2.50 7.51 0.46
C ALA A 55 -3.49 8.66 0.48
N ARG A 56 -3.05 9.82 0.01
CA ARG A 56 -3.89 10.99 -0.22
C ARG A 56 -3.53 11.59 -1.57
N HIS A 57 -4.51 12.08 -2.30
CA HIS A 57 -4.31 12.82 -3.53
C HIS A 57 -5.27 14.00 -3.59
N THR A 58 -4.82 15.14 -4.11
CA THR A 58 -5.64 16.32 -4.39
C THR A 58 -5.64 16.57 -5.89
N GLY A 59 -6.81 16.43 -6.52
CA GLY A 59 -7.00 16.69 -7.94
C GLY A 59 -6.88 18.18 -8.28
N ASP A 60 -6.80 18.49 -9.58
CA ASP A 60 -6.71 19.88 -10.06
C ASP A 60 -7.95 20.73 -9.72
N ASP A 61 -9.09 20.09 -9.49
CA ASP A 61 -10.33 20.69 -9.01
C ASP A 61 -10.38 20.88 -7.48
N GLY A 62 -9.31 20.50 -6.77
CA GLY A 62 -9.22 20.52 -5.32
C GLY A 62 -9.90 19.34 -4.63
N MET A 63 -10.48 18.38 -5.36
CA MET A 63 -11.07 17.19 -4.74
C MET A 63 -9.99 16.33 -4.11
N VAL A 64 -10.22 15.94 -2.85
CA VAL A 64 -9.32 15.07 -2.11
C VAL A 64 -9.83 13.63 -2.19
N THR A 65 -8.94 12.73 -2.58
CA THR A 65 -9.11 11.28 -2.50
C THR A 65 -8.20 10.72 -1.43
N THR A 66 -8.72 9.92 -0.52
CA THR A 66 -7.93 9.19 0.49
C THR A 66 -8.08 7.69 0.32
N MET A 67 -6.99 6.95 0.48
CA MET A 67 -6.97 5.49 0.48
C MET A 67 -6.34 4.99 1.76
N ARG A 68 -6.94 3.95 2.36
CA ARG A 68 -6.35 3.17 3.45
C ARG A 68 -6.44 1.70 3.08
N SER A 69 -5.35 0.95 3.21
CA SER A 69 -5.31 -0.49 2.92
C SER A 69 -4.56 -1.25 4.00
N GLY A 70 -5.14 -2.35 4.50
CA GLY A 70 -4.49 -3.20 5.49
C GLY A 70 -5.46 -4.09 6.26
N GLU A 71 -4.93 -5.05 7.03
CA GLU A 71 -5.74 -5.98 7.83
C GLU A 71 -6.52 -5.26 8.95
N ARG A 72 -5.95 -4.18 9.50
CA ARG A 72 -6.54 -3.42 10.62
C ARG A 72 -7.42 -2.26 10.19
N VAL A 73 -7.60 -2.03 8.88
CA VAL A 73 -8.45 -0.95 8.38
C VAL A 73 -9.92 -1.30 8.68
N PRO A 74 -10.67 -0.46 9.42
CA PRO A 74 -12.06 -0.75 9.78
C PRO A 74 -12.93 -1.02 8.56
N VAL A 75 -13.70 -2.11 8.63
CA VAL A 75 -14.64 -2.48 7.57
C VAL A 75 -15.94 -1.74 7.77
N GLU A 76 -16.18 -0.78 6.88
CA GLU A 76 -17.42 0.00 6.80
C GLU A 76 -18.02 -0.24 5.43
N LEU A 77 -18.91 -1.23 5.33
CA LEU A 77 -19.57 -1.56 4.07
C LEU A 77 -20.62 -0.50 3.72
N PRO A 78 -20.89 -0.27 2.42
CA PRO A 78 -22.03 0.54 1.99
C PRO A 78 -23.35 0.05 2.60
N ALA A 79 -24.31 0.95 2.79
CA ALA A 79 -25.61 0.60 3.34
C ALA A 79 -26.26 -0.55 2.54
N GLY A 80 -26.83 -1.53 3.26
CA GLY A 80 -27.41 -2.73 2.66
C GLY A 80 -26.44 -3.89 2.47
N PHE A 81 -25.15 -3.71 2.79
CA PHE A 81 -24.15 -4.77 2.80
C PHE A 81 -23.70 -5.15 4.21
N ALA A 82 -23.42 -6.43 4.39
CA ALA A 82 -22.88 -7.08 5.57
C ALA A 82 -21.82 -8.09 5.14
N LEU A 83 -20.85 -8.34 6.04
CA LEU A 83 -19.84 -9.36 5.82
C LEU A 83 -20.46 -10.76 5.81
N TYR A 84 -19.95 -11.62 4.93
CA TYR A 84 -20.34 -13.03 4.91
C TYR A 84 -20.17 -13.67 6.31
N PRO A 85 -21.18 -14.36 6.85
CA PRO A 85 -21.11 -14.94 8.19
C PRO A 85 -19.91 -15.88 8.37
N GLY A 86 -19.11 -15.64 9.40
CA GLY A 86 -17.92 -16.45 9.70
C GLY A 86 -16.72 -16.23 8.79
N ALA A 87 -16.80 -15.31 7.81
CA ALA A 87 -15.65 -14.92 7.02
C ALA A 87 -14.67 -14.07 7.87
N ARG A 88 -13.37 -14.31 7.67
CA ARG A 88 -12.30 -13.49 8.22
C ARG A 88 -11.81 -12.51 7.16
N VAL A 89 -11.74 -11.23 7.51
CA VAL A 89 -11.14 -10.22 6.65
C VAL A 89 -9.63 -10.28 6.80
N THR A 90 -8.90 -10.46 5.70
CA THR A 90 -7.42 -10.48 5.70
C THR A 90 -6.84 -9.17 5.16
N ASN A 91 -7.60 -8.46 4.35
CA ASN A 91 -7.26 -7.11 3.92
C ASN A 91 -8.54 -6.32 3.64
N ASN A 92 -8.54 -5.05 4.01
CA ASN A 92 -9.55 -4.10 3.59
C ASN A 92 -8.87 -2.89 2.98
N THR A 93 -9.26 -2.56 1.76
CA THR A 93 -8.88 -1.32 1.08
C THR A 93 -10.10 -0.43 0.95
N ARG A 94 -10.01 0.77 1.53
CA ARG A 94 -11.07 1.77 1.52
C ARG A 94 -10.56 3.02 0.82
N VAL A 95 -11.28 3.47 -0.20
CA VAL A 95 -11.02 4.71 -0.92
C VAL A 95 -12.22 5.64 -0.72
N GLU A 96 -11.96 6.87 -0.30
CA GLU A 96 -12.98 7.91 -0.15
C GLU A 96 -12.65 9.06 -1.10
N GLN A 97 -13.66 9.53 -1.84
CA GLN A 97 -13.56 10.71 -2.70
C GLN A 97 -14.91 11.42 -2.71
N ALA A 98 -14.93 12.68 -2.25
CA ALA A 98 -16.17 13.43 -2.06
C ALA A 98 -17.20 12.61 -1.25
N ASP A 99 -18.37 12.34 -1.82
CA ASP A 99 -19.44 11.55 -1.19
C ASP A 99 -19.36 10.06 -1.52
N GLY A 100 -18.39 9.64 -2.33
CA GLY A 100 -18.20 8.27 -2.77
C GLY A 100 -17.24 7.49 -1.87
N VAL A 101 -17.60 6.24 -1.59
CA VAL A 101 -16.72 5.26 -0.93
C VAL A 101 -16.59 4.02 -1.80
N LEU A 102 -15.37 3.56 -1.99
CA LEU A 102 -15.05 2.24 -2.52
C LEU A 102 -14.48 1.40 -1.38
N VAL A 103 -14.99 0.18 -1.25
CA VAL A 103 -14.51 -0.83 -0.30
C VAL A 103 -14.17 -2.08 -1.08
N LEU A 104 -12.92 -2.51 -0.95
CA LEU A 104 -12.40 -3.76 -1.53
C LEU A 104 -11.93 -4.65 -0.38
N LEU A 105 -12.57 -5.81 -0.24
CA LEU A 105 -12.27 -6.77 0.80
C LEU A 105 -11.59 -8.01 0.23
N THR A 106 -10.52 -8.44 0.90
CA THR A 106 -9.98 -9.79 0.77
C THR A 106 -10.44 -10.59 1.98
N LEU A 107 -11.07 -11.73 1.72
CA LEU A 107 -11.77 -12.53 2.72
C LEU A 107 -11.30 -13.98 2.66
N GLU A 108 -11.22 -14.62 3.83
CA GLU A 108 -11.09 -16.07 3.99
C GLU A 108 -12.39 -16.63 4.57
N SER A 109 -12.86 -17.76 4.03
CA SER A 109 -14.04 -18.45 4.52
C SER A 109 -13.94 -19.95 4.24
N ALA A 110 -14.61 -20.76 5.06
CA ALA A 110 -14.79 -22.20 4.81
C ALA A 110 -15.97 -22.49 3.87
N ALA A 111 -16.76 -21.47 3.50
CA ALA A 111 -17.89 -21.60 2.58
C ALA A 111 -17.43 -21.87 1.14
N GLN A 112 -18.34 -22.40 0.32
CA GLN A 112 -18.07 -22.52 -1.11
C GLN A 112 -18.09 -21.11 -1.76
N PRO A 113 -17.22 -20.84 -2.75
CA PRO A 113 -17.20 -19.54 -3.44
C PRO A 113 -18.57 -19.13 -4.00
N ALA A 114 -19.32 -20.10 -4.55
CA ALA A 114 -20.66 -19.85 -5.10
C ALA A 114 -21.66 -19.33 -4.05
N ASP A 115 -21.57 -19.83 -2.80
CA ASP A 115 -22.45 -19.39 -1.71
C ASP A 115 -22.13 -17.95 -1.31
N MET A 116 -20.85 -17.59 -1.28
CA MET A 116 -20.42 -16.22 -1.00
C MET A 116 -20.86 -15.25 -2.09
N VAL A 117 -20.72 -15.65 -3.36
CA VAL A 117 -21.18 -14.85 -4.50
C VAL A 117 -22.69 -14.64 -4.44
N ALA A 118 -23.46 -15.69 -4.17
CA ALA A 118 -24.91 -15.59 -4.04
C ALA A 118 -25.32 -14.62 -2.91
N TYR A 119 -24.68 -14.72 -1.75
CA TYR A 119 -24.93 -13.84 -0.60
C TYR A 119 -24.72 -12.35 -0.90
N TYR A 120 -23.64 -11.98 -1.60
CA TYR A 120 -23.41 -10.58 -1.97
C TYR A 120 -24.29 -10.11 -3.12
N ARG A 121 -24.68 -10.99 -4.04
CA ARG A 121 -25.64 -10.66 -5.12
C ARG A 121 -27.04 -10.39 -4.58
N GLU A 122 -27.48 -11.15 -3.58
CA GLU A 122 -28.78 -10.93 -2.93
C GLU A 122 -28.83 -9.57 -2.21
N GLN A 123 -27.74 -9.19 -1.56
CA GLN A 123 -27.61 -7.86 -0.93
C GLN A 123 -27.58 -6.73 -1.96
N ALA A 124 -26.84 -6.90 -3.06
CA ALA A 124 -26.84 -5.95 -4.16
C ALA A 124 -28.26 -5.74 -4.72
N ALA A 125 -28.99 -6.84 -4.98
CA ALA A 125 -30.37 -6.78 -5.44
C ALA A 125 -31.30 -6.09 -4.42
N SER A 126 -31.15 -6.40 -3.13
CA SER A 126 -31.92 -5.78 -2.05
C SER A 126 -31.62 -4.30 -1.87
N ALA A 127 -30.39 -3.87 -2.19
CA ALA A 127 -29.96 -2.48 -2.20
C ALA A 127 -30.31 -1.74 -3.52
N GLY A 128 -30.95 -2.42 -4.48
CA GLY A 128 -31.30 -1.83 -5.79
C GLY A 128 -30.10 -1.63 -6.72
N ILE A 129 -29.01 -2.36 -6.51
CA ILE A 129 -27.80 -2.29 -7.32
C ILE A 129 -27.87 -3.38 -8.40
N ASP A 130 -27.78 -2.95 -9.67
CA ASP A 130 -27.64 -3.86 -10.80
C ASP A 130 -26.17 -4.20 -11.03
N VAL A 131 -25.85 -5.50 -11.00
CA VAL A 131 -24.48 -5.99 -11.15
C VAL A 131 -24.12 -6.03 -12.64
N ALA A 132 -23.47 -4.97 -13.11
CA ALA A 132 -23.14 -4.82 -14.53
C ALA A 132 -22.02 -5.76 -15.02
N THR A 133 -21.12 -6.21 -14.15
CA THR A 133 -19.95 -7.02 -14.54
C THR A 133 -19.63 -8.04 -13.47
N SER A 134 -19.28 -9.26 -13.90
CA SER A 134 -18.79 -10.35 -13.07
C SER A 134 -17.48 -10.85 -13.66
N LEU A 135 -16.45 -10.99 -12.83
CA LEU A 135 -15.16 -11.54 -13.20
C LEU A 135 -14.96 -12.85 -12.44
N ASP A 136 -14.48 -13.88 -13.12
CA ASP A 136 -14.13 -15.17 -12.55
C ASP A 136 -12.76 -15.55 -13.12
N SER A 137 -11.79 -15.77 -12.23
CA SER A 137 -10.42 -16.14 -12.60
C SER A 137 -10.13 -17.64 -12.47
N GLY A 138 -11.12 -18.46 -12.10
CA GLY A 138 -11.00 -19.92 -11.99
C GLY A 138 -10.03 -20.42 -10.92
N PRO A 139 -9.83 -21.75 -10.81
CA PRO A 139 -8.72 -22.34 -10.05
C PRO A 139 -7.36 -22.09 -10.70
#